data_AF-A0A1W1HSM4-F1
#
_entry.id   AF-A0A1W1HSM4-F1
#
_cell.length_a   1.000
_cell.length_b   1.000
_cell.length_c   1.000
_cell.angle_alpha   90.00
_cell.angle_beta   90.00
_cell.angle_gamma   90.00
#
_symmetry.space_group_name_H-M   'P 1'
#
loop_
_entity.id
_entity.type
_entity.pdbx_description
1 polymer ?
#
loop_
_entity_poly.entity_id
_entity_poly.type
_entity_poly.pdbx_seq_one_letter_code
_entity_poly.pdbx_strand_id
1 'polypeptide(L)'
;MTQDTRERIIVPGPAGFHPPSAAQLGVALPDPGEGLYYGLLEPNEDIVIEEMARKMLTSPNATIFPGPLVLWAWNNHAVEKAKAVLEIAAQIPEVMIIPMPDYRPKYPKIDPEEVINPNHPNLTIWGNKIEACIFIGVHCHYANLTLKMIRAGTNCCTMAICAEQGHEDAMLTIRDSDTLKLKRTAQIFKKVREEMGIKLPDNGENVRFTGTQSKVHNGKTHTNPMTFMPTAAGAGSAATFGHSAEQMKREG
;
A
#
# COMPACT_ATOMS: atom_id res chain seq x y z
N MET A 1 25.25 -5.55 -7.98
CA MET A 1 23.94 -6.14 -7.65
C MET A 1 24.16 -7.63 -7.41
N THR A 2 24.11 -8.07 -6.15
CA THR A 2 23.97 -9.49 -5.83
C THR A 2 22.52 -9.87 -6.06
N GLN A 3 22.25 -10.72 -7.05
CA GLN A 3 20.94 -11.31 -7.24
C GLN A 3 20.64 -12.15 -5.99
N ASP A 4 19.52 -11.90 -5.30
CA ASP A 4 19.09 -12.76 -4.21
C ASP A 4 18.78 -14.15 -4.78
N THR A 5 19.61 -15.14 -4.43
CA THR A 5 19.53 -16.52 -4.92
C THR A 5 18.64 -17.40 -4.06
N ARG A 6 18.04 -16.87 -2.99
CA ARG A 6 17.14 -17.64 -2.12
C ARG A 6 15.88 -18.04 -2.90
N GLU A 7 15.45 -19.28 -2.70
CA GLU A 7 14.21 -19.78 -3.29
C GLU A 7 13.00 -19.09 -2.63
N ARG A 8 12.15 -18.48 -3.45
CA ARG A 8 10.97 -17.72 -3.00
C ARG A 8 9.80 -18.68 -2.78
N ILE A 9 9.10 -18.52 -1.65
CA ILE A 9 7.92 -19.34 -1.33
C ILE A 9 6.65 -18.68 -1.88
N ILE A 10 6.53 -17.36 -1.69
CA ILE A 10 5.39 -16.57 -2.14
C ILE A 10 5.83 -15.70 -3.30
N VAL A 11 5.28 -15.93 -4.48
CA VAL A 11 5.58 -15.18 -5.71
C VAL A 11 4.32 -14.56 -6.31
N PRO A 12 4.43 -13.51 -7.14
CA PRO A 12 3.31 -12.96 -7.89
C PRO A 12 2.56 -14.06 -8.67
N GLY A 13 1.23 -13.94 -8.71
CA GLY A 13 0.36 -14.90 -9.39
C GLY A 13 0.28 -14.68 -10.91
N PRO A 14 -0.84 -15.10 -11.54
CA PRO A 14 -2.00 -15.74 -10.93
C PRO A 14 -1.68 -17.17 -10.46
N ALA A 15 -2.02 -17.48 -9.20
CA ALA A 15 -1.83 -18.81 -8.63
C ALA A 15 -3.03 -19.75 -8.84
N GLY A 16 -4.08 -19.28 -9.52
CA GLY A 16 -5.29 -20.05 -9.84
C GLY A 16 -6.44 -19.80 -8.86
N PHE A 17 -7.55 -20.52 -9.05
CA PHE A 17 -8.81 -20.28 -8.32
C PHE A 17 -8.72 -20.54 -6.81
N HIS A 18 -7.88 -21.50 -6.40
CA HIS A 18 -7.74 -21.91 -4.99
C HIS A 18 -6.27 -22.06 -4.61
N PRO A 19 -5.50 -20.96 -4.53
CA PRO A 19 -4.11 -21.05 -4.14
C PRO A 19 -4.02 -21.45 -2.66
N PRO A 20 -3.03 -22.29 -2.29
CA PRO A 20 -2.76 -22.56 -0.88
C PRO A 20 -2.50 -21.23 -0.17
N SER A 21 -2.91 -21.12 1.11
CA SER A 21 -2.49 -19.96 1.92
C SER A 21 -0.98 -20.00 2.12
N ALA A 22 -0.36 -18.83 2.35
CA ALA A 22 1.06 -18.80 2.65
C ALA A 22 1.41 -19.64 3.89
N ALA A 23 0.54 -19.66 4.90
CA ALA A 23 0.69 -20.51 6.08
C ALA A 23 0.72 -22.02 5.73
N GLN A 24 -0.09 -22.49 4.76
CA GLN A 24 -0.04 -23.88 4.29
C GLN A 24 1.27 -24.22 3.56
N LEU A 25 1.98 -23.21 3.05
CA LEU A 25 3.30 -23.34 2.44
C LEU A 25 4.44 -23.20 3.46
N GLY A 26 4.13 -23.10 4.76
CA GLY A 26 5.10 -22.99 5.83
C GLY A 26 5.60 -21.57 6.12
N VAL A 27 4.96 -20.54 5.56
CA VAL A 27 5.31 -19.14 5.85
C VAL A 27 4.83 -18.78 7.25
N ALA A 28 5.74 -18.30 8.09
CA ALA A 28 5.46 -17.74 9.40
C ALA A 28 5.35 -16.21 9.32
N LEU A 29 4.69 -15.58 10.30
CA LEU A 29 4.71 -14.13 10.44
C LEU A 29 6.04 -13.65 11.04
N PRO A 30 6.51 -12.43 10.71
CA PRO A 30 7.76 -11.91 11.22
C PRO A 30 7.67 -11.51 12.70
N ASP A 31 8.78 -11.65 13.43
CA ASP A 31 8.93 -11.08 14.77
C ASP A 31 9.32 -9.59 14.69
N PRO A 32 9.18 -8.80 15.79
CA PRO A 32 9.55 -7.38 15.77
C PRO A 32 11.00 -7.14 15.36
N GLY A 33 11.20 -6.31 14.33
CA GLY A 33 12.51 -6.02 13.72
C GLY A 33 12.81 -6.85 12.47
N GLU A 34 12.07 -7.94 12.27
CA GLU A 34 12.10 -8.75 11.04
C GLU A 34 11.04 -8.28 10.03
N GLY A 35 11.21 -8.71 8.79
CA GLY A 35 10.16 -8.63 7.77
C GLY A 35 10.03 -9.94 7.01
N LEU A 36 9.04 -10.03 6.13
CA LEU A 36 8.93 -11.13 5.17
C LEU A 36 9.41 -10.69 3.79
N TYR A 37 10.27 -11.53 3.22
CA TYR A 37 10.86 -11.41 1.90
C TYR A 37 10.46 -12.60 1.03
N TYR A 38 9.41 -12.45 0.22
CA TYR A 38 8.82 -13.50 -0.62
C TYR A 38 8.53 -14.81 0.14
N GLY A 39 8.01 -14.69 1.36
CA GLY A 39 7.70 -15.80 2.26
C GLY A 39 8.86 -16.28 3.14
N LEU A 40 10.05 -15.68 3.01
CA LEU A 40 11.20 -15.94 3.87
C LEU A 40 11.28 -14.90 4.97
N LEU A 41 11.58 -15.31 6.20
CA LEU A 41 11.90 -14.37 7.29
C LEU A 41 13.23 -13.68 6.99
N GLU A 42 13.22 -12.36 7.04
CA GLU A 42 14.38 -11.50 6.87
C GLU A 42 14.66 -10.78 8.20
N PRO A 43 15.77 -11.12 8.90
CA PRO A 43 16.10 -10.55 10.21
C PRO A 43 16.22 -9.03 10.25
N ASN A 44 16.44 -8.38 9.10
CA ASN A 44 16.51 -6.93 8.99
C ASN A 44 15.39 -6.39 8.10
N GLU A 45 14.34 -5.84 8.71
CA GLU A 45 13.21 -5.25 7.96
C GLU A 45 13.61 -4.17 6.95
N ASP A 46 14.73 -3.46 7.15
CA ASP A 46 15.22 -2.46 6.18
C ASP A 46 15.54 -3.09 4.81
N ILE A 47 16.01 -4.35 4.77
CA ILE A 47 16.25 -5.08 3.51
C ILE A 47 14.95 -5.34 2.76
N VAL A 48 13.89 -5.66 3.50
CA VAL A 48 12.54 -5.82 2.94
C VAL A 48 12.04 -4.49 2.39
N ILE A 49 12.25 -3.39 3.12
CA ILE A 49 11.88 -2.04 2.66
C ILE A 49 12.67 -1.64 1.40
N GLU A 50 13.95 -1.97 1.31
CA GLU A 50 14.75 -1.71 0.11
C GLU A 50 14.21 -2.45 -1.11
N GLU A 51 13.80 -3.71 -0.98
CA GLU A 51 13.16 -4.44 -2.08
C GLU A 51 11.75 -3.90 -2.41
N MET A 52 10.98 -3.50 -1.40
CA MET A 52 9.70 -2.81 -1.63
C MET A 52 9.91 -1.55 -2.48
N ALA A 53 10.93 -0.75 -2.14
CA ALA A 53 11.30 0.43 -2.91
C ALA A 53 11.67 0.07 -4.35
N ARG A 54 12.56 -0.93 -4.55
CA ARG A 54 12.96 -1.37 -5.89
C ARG A 54 11.76 -1.80 -6.73
N LYS A 55 10.81 -2.56 -6.15
CA LYS A 55 9.58 -2.96 -6.85
C LYS A 55 8.72 -1.76 -7.21
N MET A 56 8.40 -0.89 -6.26
CA MET A 56 7.58 0.29 -6.52
C MET A 56 8.21 1.25 -7.54
N LEU A 57 9.55 1.38 -7.54
CA LEU A 57 10.28 2.28 -8.44
C LEU A 57 10.43 1.75 -9.87
N THR A 58 10.27 0.44 -10.10
CA THR A 58 10.51 -0.20 -11.41
C THR A 58 9.27 -0.82 -12.03
N SER A 59 8.23 -1.09 -11.24
CA SER A 59 7.01 -1.70 -11.74
C SER A 59 6.07 -0.67 -12.40
N PRO A 60 5.51 -0.99 -13.58
CA PRO A 60 4.45 -0.21 -14.19
C PRO A 60 3.25 -0.02 -13.27
N ASN A 61 2.66 1.17 -13.31
CA ASN A 61 1.44 1.51 -12.58
C ASN A 61 1.52 1.18 -11.08
N ALA A 62 2.69 1.36 -10.47
CA ALA A 62 2.89 1.16 -9.04
C ALA A 62 1.85 1.96 -8.25
N THR A 63 1.20 1.33 -7.28
CA THR A 63 0.03 1.92 -6.58
C THR A 63 0.14 1.77 -5.07
N ILE A 64 -0.17 2.85 -4.35
CA ILE A 64 -0.33 2.83 -2.89
C ILE A 64 -1.83 2.73 -2.59
N PHE A 65 -2.19 1.75 -1.76
CA PHE A 65 -3.54 1.52 -1.27
C PHE A 65 -3.64 1.91 0.22
N PRO A 66 -3.91 3.20 0.54
CA PRO A 66 -4.12 3.62 1.93
C PRO A 66 -5.46 3.10 2.44
N GLY A 67 -5.44 2.46 3.60
CA GLY A 67 -6.62 1.96 4.30
C GLY A 67 -7.21 2.95 5.32
N PRO A 68 -8.31 2.57 5.99
CA PRO A 68 -9.05 3.44 6.90
C PRO A 68 -8.24 3.96 8.10
N LEU A 69 -7.16 3.26 8.50
CA LEU A 69 -6.32 3.67 9.62
C LEU A 69 -5.44 4.90 9.30
N VAL A 70 -5.30 5.24 8.02
CA VAL A 70 -4.50 6.40 7.56
C VAL A 70 -5.28 7.33 6.62
N LEU A 71 -6.45 6.92 6.12
CA LEU A 71 -7.25 7.76 5.22
C LEU A 71 -7.97 8.89 5.96
N TRP A 72 -8.45 8.59 7.15
CA TRP A 72 -9.44 9.41 7.82
C TRP A 72 -8.81 10.16 9.00
N ALA A 73 -8.96 11.49 9.02
CA ALA A 73 -8.35 12.36 10.03
C ALA A 73 -9.09 12.33 11.39
N TRP A 74 -9.30 11.17 12.00
CA TRP A 74 -10.01 11.03 13.28
C TRP A 74 -9.25 11.63 14.47
N ASN A 75 -7.91 11.67 14.39
CA ASN A 75 -7.03 12.19 15.42
C ASN A 75 -5.69 12.63 14.80
N ASN A 76 -4.88 13.33 15.60
CA ASN A 76 -3.57 13.81 15.14
C ASN A 76 -2.63 12.66 14.75
N HIS A 77 -2.72 11.51 15.40
CA HIS A 77 -1.86 10.36 15.07
C HIS A 77 -2.16 9.79 13.67
N ALA A 78 -3.44 9.70 13.29
CA ALA A 78 -3.87 9.30 11.94
C ALA A 78 -3.43 10.32 10.89
N VAL A 79 -3.53 11.62 11.20
CA VAL A 79 -3.03 12.70 10.32
C VAL A 79 -1.52 12.58 10.11
N GLU A 80 -0.74 12.35 11.17
CA GLU A 80 0.72 12.20 11.04
C GLU A 80 1.11 10.93 10.28
N LYS A 81 0.37 9.82 10.43
CA LYS A 81 0.56 8.63 9.60
C LYS A 81 0.24 8.91 8.13
N ALA A 82 -0.86 9.60 7.84
CA ALA A 82 -1.24 9.96 6.48
C ALA A 82 -0.18 10.82 5.79
N LYS A 83 0.37 11.81 6.50
CA LYS A 83 1.52 12.62 6.03
C LYS A 83 2.73 11.74 5.72
N ALA A 84 3.08 10.79 6.59
CA ALA A 84 4.19 9.89 6.35
C ALA A 84 3.96 8.96 5.14
N VAL A 85 2.71 8.56 4.85
CA VAL A 85 2.37 7.85 3.62
C VAL A 85 2.59 8.74 2.38
N LEU A 86 2.22 10.01 2.45
CA LEU A 86 2.48 10.97 1.37
C LEU A 86 3.98 11.23 1.17
N GLU A 87 4.80 11.17 2.23
CA GLU A 87 6.26 11.23 2.12
C GLU A 87 6.83 10.02 1.38
N ILE A 88 6.28 8.81 1.56
CA ILE A 88 6.64 7.62 0.77
C ILE A 88 6.24 7.84 -0.69
N ALA A 89 5.00 8.28 -0.93
CA ALA A 89 4.49 8.55 -2.27
C ALA A 89 5.38 9.56 -3.01
N ALA A 90 5.85 10.61 -2.33
CA ALA A 90 6.76 11.62 -2.88
C ALA A 90 8.10 11.05 -3.40
N GLN A 91 8.46 9.82 -3.04
CA GLN A 91 9.68 9.16 -3.53
C GLN A 91 9.46 8.25 -4.74
N ILE A 92 8.24 8.11 -5.25
CA ILE A 92 7.94 7.16 -6.34
C ILE A 92 7.38 7.93 -7.54
N PRO A 93 8.03 7.91 -8.71
CA PRO A 93 7.52 8.58 -9.90
C PRO A 93 6.26 7.87 -10.42
N GLU A 94 5.32 8.63 -10.97
CA GLU A 94 4.09 8.14 -11.62
C GLU A 94 3.20 7.24 -10.74
N VAL A 95 3.40 7.27 -9.42
CA VAL A 95 2.69 6.40 -8.48
C VAL A 95 1.23 6.81 -8.39
N MET A 96 0.33 5.82 -8.39
CA MET A 96 -1.09 6.08 -8.14
C MET A 96 -1.40 5.92 -6.66
N ILE A 97 -2.38 6.68 -6.18
CA ILE A 97 -2.97 6.48 -4.85
C ILE A 97 -4.45 6.19 -5.05
N ILE A 98 -4.85 4.96 -4.73
CA ILE A 98 -6.25 4.51 -4.81
C ILE A 98 -6.64 4.04 -3.41
N PRO A 99 -7.58 4.66 -2.71
CA PRO A 99 -7.88 4.31 -1.33
C PRO A 99 -8.64 2.99 -1.17
N MET A 100 -8.53 2.41 0.02
CA MET A 100 -9.46 1.40 0.57
C MET A 100 -10.24 2.04 1.73
N PRO A 101 -11.30 2.83 1.47
CA PRO A 101 -11.93 3.68 2.47
C PRO A 101 -12.77 2.93 3.51
N ASP A 102 -13.35 1.80 3.11
CA ASP A 102 -14.12 0.90 3.97
C ASP A 102 -14.14 -0.51 3.38
N TYR A 103 -14.57 -1.49 4.18
CA TYR A 103 -14.48 -2.91 3.85
C TYR A 103 -15.80 -3.54 3.40
N ARG A 104 -16.90 -2.77 3.40
CA ARG A 104 -18.22 -3.30 3.06
C ARG A 104 -18.21 -3.74 1.59
N PRO A 105 -18.92 -4.83 1.24
CA PRO A 105 -19.06 -5.23 -0.16
C PRO A 105 -19.66 -4.10 -1.01
N LYS A 106 -18.97 -3.73 -2.09
CA LYS A 106 -19.43 -2.69 -3.03
C LYS A 106 -19.88 -3.21 -4.39
N TYR A 107 -19.79 -4.53 -4.62
CA TYR A 107 -20.20 -5.14 -5.88
C TYR A 107 -21.71 -4.98 -6.12
N PRO A 108 -22.17 -4.71 -7.36
CA PRO A 108 -21.40 -4.52 -8.61
C PRO A 108 -20.97 -3.07 -8.90
N LYS A 109 -21.12 -2.14 -7.94
CA LYS A 109 -21.03 -0.69 -8.15
C LYS A 109 -19.65 -0.08 -7.88
N ILE A 110 -18.58 -0.88 -7.93
CA ILE A 110 -17.23 -0.39 -7.66
C ILE A 110 -16.67 0.32 -8.90
N ASP A 111 -16.20 1.56 -8.74
CA ASP A 111 -15.31 2.19 -9.73
C ASP A 111 -13.85 1.75 -9.42
N PRO A 112 -13.23 0.92 -10.28
CA PRO A 112 -11.86 0.46 -10.08
C PRO A 112 -10.82 1.60 -10.15
N GLU A 113 -11.14 2.74 -10.76
CA GLU A 113 -10.24 3.90 -10.81
C GLU A 113 -10.32 4.79 -9.55
N GLU A 114 -11.34 4.60 -8.71
CA GLU A 114 -11.56 5.41 -7.50
C GLU A 114 -11.22 4.65 -6.22
N VAL A 115 -11.48 3.34 -6.16
CA VAL A 115 -11.40 2.59 -4.91
C VAL A 115 -10.97 1.13 -5.13
N ILE A 116 -10.20 0.59 -4.19
CA ILE A 116 -10.01 -0.86 -4.02
C ILE A 116 -10.91 -1.40 -2.92
N ASN A 117 -11.48 -2.59 -3.12
CA ASN A 117 -12.33 -3.25 -2.13
C ASN A 117 -11.81 -4.66 -1.85
N PRO A 118 -11.75 -5.10 -0.58
CA PRO A 118 -11.20 -6.41 -0.22
C PRO A 118 -11.95 -7.59 -0.84
N ASN A 119 -13.21 -7.42 -1.21
CA ASN A 119 -14.03 -8.50 -1.75
C ASN A 119 -13.84 -8.72 -3.26
N HIS A 120 -13.34 -7.72 -3.99
CA HIS A 120 -13.06 -7.82 -5.44
C HIS A 120 -11.84 -6.99 -5.85
N PRO A 121 -10.68 -7.15 -5.19
CA PRO A 121 -9.54 -6.27 -5.42
C PRO A 121 -8.95 -6.42 -6.82
N ASN A 122 -9.15 -7.59 -7.45
CA ASN A 122 -8.71 -7.89 -8.80
C ASN A 122 -9.29 -6.92 -9.84
N LEU A 123 -10.50 -6.38 -9.61
CA LEU A 123 -11.10 -5.41 -10.53
C LEU A 123 -10.28 -4.12 -10.61
N THR A 124 -9.82 -3.60 -9.46
CA THR A 124 -8.94 -2.44 -9.38
C THR A 124 -7.57 -2.74 -9.99
N ILE A 125 -6.99 -3.90 -9.66
CA ILE A 125 -5.69 -4.31 -10.20
C ILE A 125 -5.73 -4.42 -11.73
N TRP A 126 -6.72 -5.13 -12.30
CA TRP A 126 -6.86 -5.30 -13.74
C TRP A 126 -7.25 -4.00 -14.45
N GLY A 127 -8.21 -3.24 -13.90
CA GLY A 127 -8.69 -2.00 -14.49
C GLY A 127 -7.59 -0.96 -14.68
N ASN A 128 -6.65 -0.89 -13.74
CA ASN A 128 -5.54 0.06 -13.76
C ASN A 128 -4.20 -0.58 -14.20
N LYS A 129 -4.19 -1.87 -14.54
CA LYS A 129 -2.99 -2.64 -14.96
C LYS A 129 -1.83 -2.52 -13.96
N ILE A 130 -2.13 -2.69 -12.67
CA ILE A 130 -1.18 -2.50 -11.57
C ILE A 130 -0.27 -3.72 -11.47
N GLU A 131 1.05 -3.50 -11.55
CA GLU A 131 2.04 -4.59 -11.46
C GLU A 131 2.73 -4.69 -10.09
N ALA A 132 2.70 -3.61 -9.30
CA ALA A 132 3.12 -3.63 -7.91
C ALA A 132 2.26 -2.71 -7.06
N CYS A 133 1.99 -3.12 -5.82
CA CYS A 133 1.24 -2.29 -4.90
C CYS A 133 1.64 -2.47 -3.45
N ILE A 134 1.35 -1.44 -2.65
CA ILE A 134 1.60 -1.46 -1.22
C ILE A 134 0.33 -1.06 -0.45
N PHE A 135 -0.08 -1.91 0.49
CA PHE A 135 -1.17 -1.65 1.42
C PHE A 135 -0.62 -1.03 2.70
N ILE A 136 -1.19 0.10 3.12
CA ILE A 136 -0.76 0.81 4.33
C ILE A 136 -1.99 1.24 5.13
N GLY A 137 -2.05 0.88 6.41
CA GLY A 137 -3.17 1.26 7.29
C GLY A 137 -4.47 0.50 7.01
N VAL A 138 -4.36 -0.77 6.61
CA VAL A 138 -5.48 -1.70 6.42
C VAL A 138 -5.51 -2.68 7.59
N HIS A 139 -6.69 -3.01 8.12
CA HIS A 139 -6.81 -4.00 9.20
C HIS A 139 -6.43 -5.40 8.71
N CYS A 140 -5.78 -6.16 9.58
CA CYS A 140 -5.02 -7.34 9.15
C CYS A 140 -5.85 -8.40 8.42
N HIS A 141 -7.06 -8.67 8.90
CA HIS A 141 -7.96 -9.66 8.30
C HIS A 141 -8.43 -9.24 6.90
N TYR A 142 -8.70 -7.95 6.65
CA TYR A 142 -9.07 -7.46 5.32
C TYR A 142 -7.87 -7.39 4.38
N ALA A 143 -6.68 -7.06 4.89
CA ALA A 143 -5.44 -7.12 4.11
C ALA A 143 -5.18 -8.56 3.64
N ASN A 144 -5.20 -9.55 4.52
CA ASN A 144 -4.95 -10.96 4.13
C ASN A 144 -5.97 -11.47 3.11
N LEU A 145 -7.27 -11.17 3.28
CA LEU A 145 -8.28 -11.50 2.27
C LEU A 145 -7.94 -10.88 0.91
N THR A 146 -7.63 -9.58 0.91
CA THR A 146 -7.28 -8.83 -0.30
C THR A 146 -6.07 -9.43 -1.01
N LEU A 147 -4.97 -9.62 -0.27
CA LEU A 147 -3.70 -10.12 -0.77
C LEU A 147 -3.84 -11.51 -1.39
N LYS A 148 -4.60 -12.39 -0.74
CA LYS A 148 -4.88 -13.73 -1.25
C LYS A 148 -5.66 -13.70 -2.56
N MET A 149 -6.67 -12.83 -2.67
CA MET A 149 -7.45 -12.67 -3.90
C MET A 149 -6.62 -12.11 -5.06
N ILE A 150 -5.73 -11.15 -4.77
CA ILE A 150 -4.80 -10.58 -5.74
C ILE A 150 -3.82 -11.65 -6.23
N ARG A 151 -3.23 -12.45 -5.34
CA ARG A 151 -2.34 -13.55 -5.73
C ARG A 151 -3.07 -14.64 -6.53
N ALA A 152 -4.33 -14.92 -6.21
CA ALA A 152 -5.13 -15.89 -6.93
C ALA A 152 -5.38 -15.46 -8.39
N GLY A 153 -5.76 -14.20 -8.60
CA GLY A 153 -6.28 -13.72 -9.89
C GLY A 153 -5.33 -12.86 -10.72
N THR A 154 -4.22 -12.36 -10.17
CA THR A 154 -3.37 -11.37 -10.85
C THR A 154 -1.90 -11.70 -10.68
N ASN A 155 -1.05 -11.04 -11.47
CA ASN A 155 0.41 -11.03 -11.37
C ASN A 155 0.97 -9.82 -10.62
N CYS A 156 0.13 -9.07 -9.88
CA CYS A 156 0.58 -7.92 -9.11
C CYS A 156 1.46 -8.36 -7.94
N CYS A 157 2.64 -7.76 -7.80
CA CYS A 157 3.51 -7.92 -6.64
C CYS A 157 2.93 -7.12 -5.47
N THR A 158 2.37 -7.79 -4.47
CA THR A 158 1.74 -7.14 -3.33
C THR A 158 2.69 -6.99 -2.16
N MET A 159 2.59 -5.84 -1.50
CA MET A 159 3.41 -5.47 -0.35
C MET A 159 2.51 -4.90 0.74
N ALA A 160 2.91 -5.02 1.99
CA ALA A 160 2.13 -4.48 3.10
C ALA A 160 3.00 -3.91 4.22
N ILE A 161 2.73 -2.66 4.59
CA ILE A 161 3.27 -2.01 5.78
C ILE A 161 2.19 -2.06 6.85
N CYS A 162 2.27 -3.08 7.70
CA CYS A 162 1.26 -3.40 8.69
C CYS A 162 1.52 -2.65 10.00
N ALA A 163 0.45 -2.19 10.66
CA ALA A 163 0.55 -1.58 11.98
C ALA A 163 0.77 -2.58 13.12
N GLU A 164 0.55 -3.87 12.86
CA GLU A 164 0.55 -4.93 13.88
C GLU A 164 1.49 -6.08 13.50
N GLN A 165 0.98 -7.14 12.84
CA GLN A 165 1.65 -8.43 12.77
C GLN A 165 2.41 -8.70 11.46
N GLY A 166 2.17 -7.91 10.41
CA GLY A 166 2.57 -8.26 9.05
C GLY A 166 1.53 -9.15 8.35
N HIS A 167 1.81 -9.47 7.08
CA HIS A 167 0.92 -10.26 6.22
C HIS A 167 1.67 -11.38 5.50
N GLU A 168 1.39 -12.62 5.85
CA GLU A 168 2.01 -13.81 5.28
C GLU A 168 1.70 -13.99 3.78
N ASP A 169 0.54 -13.50 3.31
CA ASP A 169 0.15 -13.58 1.91
C ASP A 169 0.73 -12.45 1.04
N ALA A 170 1.37 -11.43 1.63
CA ALA A 170 2.10 -10.41 0.89
C ALA A 170 3.47 -10.95 0.45
N MET A 171 3.94 -10.54 -0.73
CA MET A 171 5.30 -10.88 -1.16
C MET A 171 6.34 -10.15 -0.32
N LEU A 172 6.05 -8.93 0.14
CA LEU A 172 6.93 -8.20 1.05
C LEU A 172 6.09 -7.60 2.17
N THR A 173 6.48 -7.79 3.42
CA THR A 173 5.78 -7.13 4.53
C THR A 173 6.69 -6.80 5.69
N ILE A 174 6.37 -5.69 6.35
CA ILE A 174 6.93 -5.30 7.65
C ILE A 174 5.78 -5.06 8.63
N ARG A 175 6.10 -5.13 9.91
CA ARG A 175 5.14 -5.11 11.01
C ARG A 175 5.35 -3.92 11.95
N ASP A 176 4.47 -3.76 12.95
CA ASP A 176 4.54 -2.70 13.97
C ASP A 176 4.79 -1.29 13.39
N SER A 177 4.17 -0.95 12.26
CA SER A 177 4.41 0.32 11.59
C SER A 177 3.67 1.48 12.27
N ASP A 178 4.45 2.30 12.95
CA ASP A 178 4.05 3.60 13.45
C ASP A 178 4.48 4.74 12.50
N THR A 179 4.28 5.99 12.92
CA THR A 179 4.69 7.16 12.15
C THR A 179 6.20 7.21 11.93
N LEU A 180 7.01 6.80 12.92
CA LEU A 180 8.47 6.84 12.80
C LEU A 180 8.96 5.81 11.77
N LYS A 181 8.39 4.60 11.79
CA LYS A 181 8.70 3.55 10.82
C LYS A 181 8.29 3.96 9.41
N LEU A 182 7.11 4.57 9.22
CA LEU A 182 6.71 5.11 7.90
C LEU A 182 7.66 6.19 7.38
N LYS A 183 8.14 7.09 8.24
CA LYS A 183 9.16 8.08 7.87
C LYS A 183 10.48 7.42 7.50
N ARG A 184 10.91 6.40 8.24
CA ARG A 184 12.09 5.61 7.89
C ARG A 184 11.93 4.92 6.54
N THR A 185 10.76 4.34 6.27
CA THR A 185 10.42 3.78 4.96
C THR A 185 10.58 4.83 3.85
N ALA A 186 10.06 6.05 4.04
CA ALA A 186 10.25 7.12 3.06
C ALA A 186 11.73 7.46 2.82
N GLN A 187 12.56 7.48 3.87
CA GLN A 187 14.00 7.71 3.72
C GLN A 187 14.70 6.58 2.96
N ILE A 188 14.33 5.32 3.20
CA ILE A 188 14.89 4.18 2.47
C ILE A 188 14.46 4.22 1.00
N PHE A 189 13.20 4.52 0.71
CA PHE A 189 12.72 4.72 -0.67
C PHE A 189 13.50 5.83 -1.38
N LYS A 190 13.77 6.95 -0.69
CA LYS A 190 14.61 8.03 -1.21
C LYS A 190 16.02 7.55 -1.52
N LYS A 191 16.68 6.86 -0.58
CA LYS A 191 18.03 6.30 -0.74
C LYS A 191 18.08 5.37 -1.96
N VAL A 192 17.17 4.40 -2.06
CA VAL A 192 17.12 3.44 -3.18
C VAL A 192 16.86 4.16 -4.51
N ARG A 193 15.96 5.14 -4.54
CA ARG A 193 15.70 5.96 -5.73
C ARG A 193 16.96 6.68 -6.22
N GLU A 194 17.69 7.32 -5.30
CA GLU A 194 18.93 8.04 -5.59
C GLU A 194 20.04 7.09 -6.07
N GLU A 195 20.20 5.92 -5.43
CA GLU A 195 21.13 4.87 -5.88
C GLU A 195 20.81 4.35 -7.29
N MET A 196 19.53 4.29 -7.65
CA MET A 196 19.07 3.88 -8.97
C MET A 196 19.11 5.00 -10.01
N GLY A 197 19.45 6.24 -9.62
CA GLY A 197 19.51 7.39 -10.51
C GLY A 197 18.14 7.84 -11.04
N ILE A 198 17.05 7.47 -10.37
CA ILE A 198 15.68 7.81 -10.80
C ILE A 198 15.37 9.26 -10.39
N LYS A 199 15.12 10.10 -11.39
CA LYS A 199 14.77 11.51 -11.20
C LYS A 199 13.28 11.68 -10.93
N LEU A 200 12.95 12.62 -10.05
CA LEU A 200 11.58 13.09 -9.84
C LEU A 200 11.36 14.37 -10.66
N PRO A 201 10.11 14.73 -11.00
CA PRO A 201 9.80 16.00 -11.63
C PRO A 201 10.15 17.19 -10.72
N ASP A 202 10.64 18.28 -11.30
CA ASP A 202 11.13 19.46 -10.55
C ASP A 202 10.04 20.13 -9.70
N ASN A 203 8.77 20.03 -10.14
CA ASN A 203 7.62 20.56 -9.42
C ASN A 203 7.09 19.61 -8.32
N GLY A 204 7.68 18.41 -8.20
CA GLY A 204 7.27 17.37 -7.27
C GLY A 204 5.92 16.72 -7.60
N GLU A 205 5.36 16.93 -8.80
CA GLU A 205 4.09 16.32 -9.21
C GLU A 205 4.27 14.86 -9.64
N ASN A 206 4.68 14.00 -8.70
CA ASN A 206 5.02 12.61 -8.98
C ASN A 206 3.89 11.62 -8.69
N VAL A 207 2.76 12.06 -8.12
CA VAL A 207 1.56 11.23 -7.96
C VAL A 207 0.68 11.40 -9.19
N ARG A 208 0.39 10.30 -9.88
CA ARG A 208 -0.47 10.26 -11.06
C ARG A 208 -1.92 10.00 -10.67
N PHE A 209 -2.83 10.76 -11.23
CA PHE A 209 -4.26 10.53 -11.11
C PHE A 209 -4.71 9.41 -12.06
N THR A 210 -5.67 8.61 -11.61
CA THR A 210 -6.44 7.71 -12.46
C THR A 210 -7.34 8.49 -13.43
N GLY A 211 -8.00 7.81 -14.37
CA GLY A 211 -8.91 8.46 -15.32
C GLY A 211 -10.05 9.23 -14.63
N THR A 212 -10.73 8.58 -13.68
CA THR A 212 -11.79 9.19 -12.86
C THR A 212 -11.25 10.34 -12.02
N GLN A 213 -10.10 10.17 -11.35
CA GLN A 213 -9.48 11.24 -10.56
C GLN A 213 -9.12 12.46 -11.44
N SER A 214 -8.58 12.23 -12.63
CA SER A 214 -8.25 13.31 -13.57
C SER A 214 -9.49 14.12 -13.98
N LYS A 215 -10.62 13.45 -14.25
CA LYS A 215 -11.88 14.12 -14.62
C LYS A 215 -12.38 15.05 -13.52
N VAL A 216 -12.33 14.62 -12.26
CA VAL A 216 -12.77 15.46 -11.12
C VAL A 216 -11.77 16.56 -10.76
N HIS A 217 -10.53 16.47 -11.25
CA HIS A 217 -9.49 17.48 -11.10
C HIS A 217 -9.25 18.30 -12.38
N ASN A 218 -10.30 18.57 -13.16
CA ASN A 218 -10.28 19.42 -14.36
C ASN A 218 -9.25 18.97 -15.40
N GLY A 219 -9.06 17.67 -15.57
CA GLY A 219 -8.13 17.08 -16.55
C GLY A 219 -6.66 17.12 -16.11
N LYS A 220 -6.34 17.54 -14.88
CA LYS A 220 -5.00 17.37 -14.33
C LYS A 220 -4.64 15.88 -14.31
N THR A 221 -3.41 15.55 -14.62
CA THR A 221 -2.93 14.16 -14.67
C THR A 221 -2.05 13.80 -13.48
N HIS A 222 -1.45 14.81 -12.84
CA HIS A 222 -0.50 14.64 -11.76
C HIS A 222 -0.72 15.63 -10.65
N THR A 223 -0.12 15.32 -9.50
CA THR A 223 -0.06 16.25 -8.40
C THR A 223 1.10 15.98 -7.46
N ASN A 224 1.42 17.00 -6.65
CA ASN A 224 2.44 16.90 -5.62
C ASN A 224 1.80 16.40 -4.31
N PRO A 225 2.14 15.19 -3.84
CA PRO A 225 1.56 14.62 -2.62
C PRO A 225 1.76 15.51 -1.39
N MET A 226 2.85 16.29 -1.36
CA MET A 226 3.17 17.17 -0.24
C MET A 226 2.33 18.46 -0.21
N THR A 227 1.59 18.78 -1.28
CA THR A 227 0.65 19.92 -1.27
C THR A 227 -0.70 19.59 -0.62
N PHE A 228 -1.00 18.31 -0.41
CA PHE A 228 -2.28 17.84 0.16
C PHE A 228 -2.15 17.35 1.61
N MET A 229 -1.19 17.90 2.36
CA MET A 229 -0.93 17.46 3.73
C MET A 229 -2.21 17.58 4.58
N PRO A 230 -2.73 16.46 5.11
CA PRO A 230 -4.00 16.47 5.82
C PRO A 230 -3.90 17.28 7.12
N THR A 231 -5.03 17.87 7.49
CA THR A 231 -5.22 18.56 8.77
C THR A 231 -6.43 17.96 9.49
N ALA A 232 -6.41 17.96 10.82
CA ALA A 232 -7.50 17.40 11.63
C ALA A 232 -8.86 18.11 11.41
N ALA A 233 -8.84 19.37 10.94
CA ALA A 233 -10.02 20.17 10.65
C ALA A 233 -10.36 20.29 9.14
N GLY A 234 -9.71 19.50 8.29
CA GLY A 234 -9.88 19.57 6.83
C GLY A 234 -11.19 18.94 6.33
N ALA A 235 -11.55 19.21 5.08
CA ALA A 235 -12.74 18.63 4.41
C ALA A 235 -12.72 17.09 4.32
N GLY A 236 -11.57 16.46 4.55
CA GLY A 236 -11.40 15.01 4.66
C GLY A 236 -11.67 14.43 6.05
N SER A 237 -12.22 15.24 6.98
CA SER A 237 -12.45 14.76 8.35
C SER A 237 -13.49 13.65 8.36
N ALA A 238 -13.19 12.61 9.14
CA ALA A 238 -14.14 11.71 9.78
C ALA A 238 -15.61 12.17 9.84
N ALA A 239 -15.83 13.32 10.47
CA ALA A 239 -17.13 13.89 10.75
C ALA A 239 -17.85 14.32 9.47
N THR A 240 -17.12 14.77 8.45
CA THR A 240 -17.66 15.15 7.14
C THR A 240 -18.29 13.96 6.41
N PHE A 241 -17.85 12.73 6.71
CA PHE A 241 -18.38 11.50 6.14
C PHE A 241 -19.31 10.73 7.09
N GLY A 242 -19.80 11.39 8.15
CA GLY A 242 -20.82 10.83 9.05
C GLY A 242 -20.31 9.75 10.00
N HIS A 243 -18.99 9.67 10.20
CA HIS A 243 -18.36 8.71 11.09
C HIS A 243 -17.85 9.41 12.36
N SER A 244 -17.98 8.76 13.53
CA SER A 244 -17.44 9.28 14.80
C SER A 244 -16.23 8.47 15.29
N ALA A 245 -15.36 9.12 16.05
CA ALA A 245 -14.22 8.47 16.68
C ALA A 245 -14.63 7.35 17.66
N GLU A 246 -15.86 7.37 18.18
CA GLU A 246 -16.39 6.31 19.08
C GLU A 246 -16.82 5.06 18.34
N GLN A 247 -17.28 5.18 17.08
CA GLN A 247 -17.72 4.03 16.28
C GLN A 247 -16.55 3.08 15.97
N MET A 248 -15.34 3.60 15.81
CA MET A 248 -14.15 2.81 15.44
C MET A 248 -13.36 2.27 16.64
N LYS A 249 -13.54 2.80 17.85
CA LYS A 249 -12.94 2.22 19.08
C LYS A 249 -13.46 0.82 19.41
N ARG A 250 -14.60 0.43 18.83
CA ARG A 250 -15.22 -0.90 19.02
C ARG A 250 -14.71 -1.96 18.04
N GLU A 251 -13.95 -1.56 17.01
CA GLU A 251 -13.48 -2.44 15.93
C GLU A 251 -11.96 -2.74 15.99
N GLY A 252 -11.28 -2.26 17.04
CA GLY A 252 -9.88 -2.56 17.34
C GLY A 252 -9.72 -3.67 18.36
#